data_AF-A0A2T5G758-F1
#
_entry.id   AF-A0A2T5G758-F1
#
_cell.length_a   1.000
_cell.length_b   1.000
_cell.length_c   1.000
_cell.angle_alpha   90.00
_cell.angle_beta   90.00
_cell.angle_gamma   90.00
#
_symmetry.space_group_name_H-M   'P 1'
#
loop_
_entity.id
_entity.type
_entity.pdbx_description
1 polymer ?
#
loop_
_entity_poly.entity_id
_entity_poly.type
_entity_poly.pdbx_seq_one_letter_code
_entity_poly.pdbx_strand_id
1 'polypeptide(L)'
;MRGASEGPYPKFDREVLEGSTSPREVLPFPELSEFDIEATLEALRVREGFGVRKPPPENAAWRVDRDIRERYGEEVRASLLELCEARAADFRLLGFVGITGGDVWHTVLRRYDAPPPLYRLVADILSLKVQTFLDDRRQEMYRNSR
;
A
#
# COMPACT_ATOMS: atom_id res chain seq x y z
N MET A 1 38.55 -30.55 20.05
CA MET A 1 37.14 -30.18 20.25
C MET A 1 36.85 -28.95 19.38
N ARG A 2 36.23 -29.18 18.20
CA ARG A 2 35.60 -28.14 17.35
C ARG A 2 34.11 -28.10 17.75
N GLY A 3 33.35 -27.03 17.67
CA GLY A 3 33.58 -25.69 17.16
C GLY A 3 32.43 -24.79 17.66
N ALA A 4 32.70 -23.49 17.78
CA ALA A 4 31.68 -22.50 18.01
C ALA A 4 30.88 -22.32 16.71
N SER A 5 29.56 -22.39 16.84
CA SER A 5 28.58 -22.13 15.78
C SER A 5 28.76 -20.72 15.21
N GLU A 6 29.23 -20.61 13.97
CA GLU A 6 29.16 -19.40 13.16
C GLU A 6 27.79 -19.38 12.45
N GLY A 7 26.94 -18.43 12.82
CA GLY A 7 25.68 -18.17 12.10
C GLY A 7 25.94 -17.69 10.67
N PRO A 8 24.96 -17.82 9.75
CA PRO A 8 25.15 -17.62 8.31
C PRO A 8 25.23 -16.15 7.87
N TYR A 9 25.30 -15.21 8.82
CA TYR A 9 25.33 -13.79 8.53
C TYR A 9 26.72 -13.22 8.80
N PRO A 10 27.32 -12.50 7.83
CA PRO A 10 28.59 -11.85 8.04
C PRO A 10 28.44 -10.84 9.19
N LYS A 11 29.38 -10.88 10.14
CA LYS A 11 29.47 -9.87 11.19
C LYS A 11 29.80 -8.55 10.49
N PHE A 12 28.89 -7.59 10.57
CA PHE A 12 29.15 -6.25 10.06
C PHE A 12 30.20 -5.62 10.98
N ASP A 13 31.43 -5.54 10.50
CA ASP A 13 32.51 -4.84 11.19
C ASP A 13 32.11 -3.35 11.31
N ARG A 14 32.02 -2.86 12.55
CA ARG A 14 31.65 -1.47 12.86
C ARG A 14 32.55 -0.44 12.15
N GLU A 15 33.76 -0.83 11.78
CA GLU A 15 34.74 0.01 11.09
C GLU A 15 34.35 0.36 9.64
N VAL A 16 33.42 -0.38 9.02
CA VAL A 16 32.93 -0.06 7.66
C VAL A 16 32.04 1.21 7.64
N LEU A 17 31.49 1.61 8.80
CA LEU A 17 30.62 2.79 8.92
C LEU A 17 31.38 4.11 9.13
N GLU A 18 32.66 4.07 9.53
CA GLU A 18 33.41 5.28 9.88
C GLU A 18 34.25 5.83 8.70
N GLY A 19 34.38 5.08 7.60
CA GLY A 19 35.17 5.47 6.42
C GLY A 19 34.38 6.04 5.24
N SER A 20 33.04 6.04 5.28
CA SER A 20 32.23 6.63 4.20
C SER A 20 31.98 8.12 4.47
N THR A 21 33.01 8.95 4.24
CA THR A 21 32.78 10.37 3.96
C THR A 21 32.26 10.48 2.54
N SER A 22 31.03 10.01 2.30
CA SER A 22 30.25 10.51 1.18
C SER A 22 30.20 12.03 1.35
N PRO A 23 30.57 12.84 0.34
CA PRO A 23 30.39 14.27 0.42
C PRO A 23 28.91 14.51 0.70
N ARG A 24 28.58 14.87 1.94
CA ARG A 24 27.29 15.48 2.23
C ARG A 24 27.37 16.83 1.55
N GLU A 25 27.05 16.87 0.26
CA GLU A 25 26.57 18.09 -0.36
C GLU A 25 25.40 18.52 0.52
N VAL A 26 25.67 19.49 1.38
CA VAL A 26 24.63 20.20 2.12
C VAL A 26 23.93 20.99 1.03
N LEU A 27 23.00 20.34 0.34
CA LEU A 27 22.09 21.01 -0.55
C LEU A 27 21.36 22.04 0.33
N PRO A 28 21.47 23.34 0.04
CA PRO A 28 20.76 24.33 0.81
C PRO A 28 19.28 23.97 0.75
N PHE A 29 18.65 23.81 1.91
CA PHE A 29 17.20 23.76 1.97
C PHE A 29 16.71 25.11 1.46
N PRO A 30 15.93 25.18 0.37
CA PRO A 30 15.43 26.45 -0.15
C PRO A 30 14.57 27.11 0.94
N GLU A 31 14.73 28.42 1.11
CA GLU A 31 13.88 29.15 2.06
C GLU A 31 12.41 29.01 1.63
N LEU A 32 11.50 28.86 2.60
CA LEU A 32 10.08 28.58 2.36
C LEU A 32 9.37 29.64 1.50
N SER A 33 9.97 30.81 1.26
CA SER A 33 9.48 31.85 0.36
C SER A 33 9.78 31.61 -1.13
N GLU A 34 10.73 30.72 -1.46
CA GLU A 34 11.07 30.34 -2.84
C GLU A 34 10.38 29.04 -3.29
N PHE A 35 9.77 28.31 -2.35
CA PHE A 35 9.07 27.06 -2.65
C PHE A 35 7.62 27.32 -3.03
N ASP A 36 7.38 27.64 -4.31
CA ASP A 36 6.04 27.76 -4.85
C ASP A 36 5.40 26.36 -4.95
N ILE A 37 4.61 26.03 -3.93
CA ILE A 37 3.87 24.77 -3.83
C ILE A 37 2.93 24.61 -5.03
N GLU A 38 2.30 25.68 -5.49
CA GLU A 38 1.36 25.61 -6.61
C GLU A 38 2.09 25.36 -7.93
N ALA A 39 3.21 26.04 -8.17
CA ALA A 39 4.05 25.77 -9.34
C ALA A 39 4.65 24.35 -9.32
N THR A 40 5.00 23.84 -8.14
CA THR A 40 5.52 22.48 -7.95
C THR A 40 4.43 21.43 -8.18
N LEU A 41 3.23 21.65 -7.64
CA LEU A 41 2.07 20.78 -7.87
C LEU A 41 1.66 20.79 -9.34
N GLU A 42 1.73 21.93 -10.01
CA GLU A 42 1.46 22.04 -11.44
C GLU A 42 2.54 21.34 -12.27
N ALA A 43 3.82 21.50 -11.92
CA ALA A 43 4.91 20.77 -12.56
C ALA A 43 4.78 19.24 -12.37
N LEU A 44 4.30 18.78 -11.21
CA LEU A 44 4.00 17.36 -10.95
C LEU A 44 2.79 16.87 -11.76
N ARG A 45 1.77 17.71 -11.97
CA ARG A 45 0.64 17.40 -12.87
C ARG A 45 1.08 17.29 -14.33
N VAL A 46 2.06 18.08 -14.75
CA VAL A 46 2.56 18.14 -16.12
C VAL A 46 3.59 17.04 -16.42
N ARG A 47 4.41 16.62 -15.45
CA ARG A 47 5.56 15.72 -15.70
C ARG A 47 5.32 14.22 -15.55
N GLU A 48 4.29 13.75 -14.86
CA GLU A 48 4.17 12.31 -14.61
C GLU A 48 2.88 11.67 -15.12
N GLY A 49 3.07 10.73 -16.07
CA GLY A 49 2.18 9.60 -16.31
C GLY A 49 2.10 8.61 -15.14
N PHE A 50 2.42 9.02 -13.91
CA PHE A 50 1.91 8.39 -12.71
C PHE A 50 0.51 8.94 -12.48
N GLY A 51 -0.49 8.23 -13.00
CA GLY A 51 -1.88 8.55 -12.74
C GLY A 51 -2.09 8.70 -11.25
N VAL A 52 -2.22 9.93 -10.77
CA VAL A 52 -2.85 10.23 -9.49
C VAL A 52 -4.23 9.63 -9.63
N ARG A 53 -4.36 8.38 -9.17
CA ARG A 53 -5.59 7.64 -9.31
C ARG A 53 -6.59 8.39 -8.45
N LYS A 54 -7.47 9.16 -9.08
CA LYS A 54 -8.54 9.86 -8.39
C LYS A 54 -9.22 8.79 -7.55
N PRO A 55 -9.17 8.89 -6.21
CA PRO A 55 -9.76 7.85 -5.38
C PRO A 55 -11.22 7.74 -5.80
N PRO A 56 -11.73 6.51 -6.01
CA PRO A 56 -13.12 6.34 -6.38
C PRO A 56 -14.00 7.09 -5.36
N PRO A 57 -15.13 7.69 -5.79
CA PRO A 57 -16.03 8.34 -4.85
C PRO A 57 -16.43 7.35 -3.75
N GLU A 58 -16.80 7.86 -2.57
CA GLU A 58 -17.17 7.09 -1.36
C GLU A 58 -18.10 5.89 -1.66
N ASN A 59 -18.86 6.01 -2.75
CA ASN A 59 -19.84 5.07 -3.23
C ASN A 59 -19.38 4.10 -4.35
N ALA A 60 -18.10 4.07 -4.72
CA ALA A 60 -17.64 3.25 -5.84
C ALA A 60 -17.26 1.82 -5.44
N ALA A 61 -16.77 1.59 -4.22
CA ALA A 61 -16.45 0.24 -3.76
C ALA A 61 -17.70 -0.65 -3.71
N TRP A 62 -18.83 -0.12 -3.24
CA TRP A 62 -20.10 -0.88 -3.24
C TRP A 62 -20.65 -1.11 -4.64
N ARG A 63 -20.37 -0.21 -5.59
CA ARG A 63 -20.75 -0.41 -6.99
C ARG A 63 -20.02 -1.64 -7.55
N VAL A 64 -18.70 -1.68 -7.40
CA VAL A 64 -17.91 -2.82 -7.89
C VAL A 64 -18.27 -4.11 -7.14
N ASP A 65 -18.51 -4.04 -5.83
CA ASP A 65 -18.95 -5.19 -5.03
C ASP A 65 -20.28 -5.78 -5.53
N ARG A 66 -21.25 -4.93 -5.89
CA ARG A 66 -22.51 -5.37 -6.51
C ARG A 66 -22.25 -6.00 -7.87
N ASP A 67 -21.50 -5.32 -8.72
CA ASP A 67 -21.25 -5.78 -10.09
C ASP A 67 -20.42 -7.10 -10.10
N ILE A 68 -19.59 -7.34 -9.07
CA ILE A 68 -18.92 -8.63 -8.82
C ILE A 68 -19.93 -9.73 -8.48
N ARG A 69 -20.92 -9.48 -7.60
CA ARG A 69 -21.98 -10.46 -7.29
C ARG A 69 -22.76 -10.83 -8.53
N GLU A 70 -23.11 -9.84 -9.35
CA GLU A 70 -23.89 -10.06 -10.56
C GLU A 70 -23.11 -10.88 -11.59
N ARG A 71 -21.82 -10.57 -11.75
CA ARG A 71 -20.97 -11.27 -12.74
C ARG A 71 -20.56 -12.67 -12.31
N TYR A 72 -20.21 -12.87 -11.04
CA TYR A 72 -19.55 -14.09 -10.55
C TYR A 72 -20.40 -14.91 -9.58
N GLY A 73 -21.52 -14.37 -9.09
CA GLY A 73 -22.37 -15.02 -8.10
C GLY A 73 -21.92 -14.78 -6.65
N GLU A 74 -22.83 -15.01 -5.71
CA GLU A 74 -22.58 -14.83 -4.27
C GLU A 74 -21.58 -15.85 -3.71
N GLU A 75 -21.56 -17.09 -4.22
CA GLU A 75 -20.61 -18.12 -3.76
C GLU A 75 -19.16 -17.68 -3.99
N VAL A 76 -18.85 -17.20 -5.20
CA VAL A 76 -17.51 -16.72 -5.53
C VAL A 76 -17.16 -15.48 -4.70
N ARG A 77 -18.12 -14.58 -4.48
CA ARG A 77 -17.92 -13.43 -3.60
C ARG A 77 -17.61 -13.85 -2.16
N ALA A 78 -18.33 -14.84 -1.62
CA ALA A 78 -18.08 -15.36 -0.29
C ALA A 78 -16.67 -15.94 -0.17
N SER A 79 -16.22 -16.74 -1.15
CA SER A 79 -14.84 -17.25 -1.17
C SER A 79 -13.78 -16.16 -1.28
N LEU A 80 -14.06 -15.07 -2.03
CA LEU A 80 -13.15 -13.92 -2.08
C LEU A 80 -13.08 -13.19 -0.72
N LEU A 81 -14.20 -13.09 0.00
CA LEU A 81 -14.23 -12.50 1.35
C LEU A 81 -13.48 -13.37 2.37
N GLU A 82 -13.60 -14.69 2.28
CA GLU A 82 -12.80 -15.62 3.08
C GLU A 82 -11.30 -15.44 2.80
N LEU A 83 -10.93 -15.27 1.53
CA LEU A 83 -9.55 -14.98 1.14
C LEU A 83 -9.06 -13.64 1.71
N CYS A 84 -9.90 -12.61 1.69
CA CYS A 84 -9.60 -11.34 2.33
C CYS A 84 -9.44 -11.47 3.85
N GLU A 85 -10.24 -12.31 4.51
CA GLU A 85 -10.12 -12.58 5.94
C GLU A 85 -8.82 -13.33 6.27
N ALA A 86 -8.44 -14.32 5.47
CA ALA A 86 -7.15 -14.98 5.59
C ALA A 86 -6.00 -13.96 5.44
N ARG A 87 -6.12 -13.03 4.48
CA ARG A 87 -5.11 -11.97 4.31
C ARG A 87 -5.08 -10.99 5.48
N ALA A 88 -6.23 -10.63 6.04
CA ALA A 88 -6.31 -9.79 7.23
C ALA A 88 -5.71 -10.49 8.45
N ALA A 89 -5.88 -11.81 8.57
CA ALA A 89 -5.23 -12.62 9.59
C ALA A 89 -3.70 -12.59 9.45
N ASP A 90 -3.14 -12.64 8.23
CA ASP A 90 -1.70 -12.44 8.01
C ASP A 90 -1.22 -11.09 8.57
N PHE A 91 -1.96 -10.01 8.32
CA PHE A 91 -1.60 -8.70 8.85
C PHE A 91 -1.68 -8.67 10.37
N ARG A 92 -2.67 -9.34 10.98
CA ARG A 92 -2.73 -9.51 12.44
C ARG A 92 -1.54 -10.26 13.00
N LEU A 93 -1.06 -11.31 12.31
CA LEU A 93 0.14 -12.03 12.71
C LEU A 93 1.40 -11.16 12.68
N LEU A 94 1.43 -10.14 11.81
CA LEU A 94 2.49 -9.12 11.80
C LEU A 94 2.35 -8.06 12.90
N GLY A 95 1.35 -8.18 13.79
CA GLY A 95 1.13 -7.29 14.93
C GLY A 95 0.11 -6.18 14.69
N PHE A 96 -0.56 -6.14 13.54
CA PHE A 96 -1.57 -5.13 13.24
C PHE A 96 -2.96 -5.55 13.75
N VAL A 97 -3.43 -4.92 14.82
CA VAL A 97 -4.69 -5.27 15.48
C VAL A 97 -5.89 -4.62 14.78
N GLY A 98 -7.03 -5.31 14.78
CA GLY A 98 -8.31 -4.74 14.35
C GLY A 98 -8.55 -4.69 12.85
N ILE A 99 -7.71 -5.35 12.04
CA ILE A 99 -7.92 -5.45 10.59
C ILE A 99 -8.86 -6.62 10.29
N THR A 100 -9.92 -6.35 9.52
CA THR A 100 -10.91 -7.33 9.09
C THR A 100 -10.77 -7.66 7.60
N GLY A 101 -11.29 -8.81 7.16
CA GLY A 101 -11.40 -9.11 5.74
C GLY A 101 -12.22 -8.08 4.96
N GLY A 102 -13.21 -7.45 5.60
CA GLY A 102 -13.98 -6.35 5.01
C GLY A 102 -13.12 -5.12 4.69
N ASP A 103 -12.17 -4.78 5.55
CA ASP A 103 -11.23 -3.67 5.30
C ASP A 103 -10.34 -3.97 4.08
N VAL A 104 -9.84 -5.20 3.99
CA VAL A 104 -9.03 -5.66 2.87
C VAL A 104 -9.84 -5.63 1.57
N TRP A 105 -11.07 -6.16 1.62
CA TRP A 105 -11.98 -6.16 0.49
C TRP A 105 -12.26 -4.75 -0.02
N HIS A 106 -12.63 -3.83 0.88
CA HIS A 106 -12.85 -2.43 0.54
C HIS A 106 -11.62 -1.78 -0.10
N THR A 107 -10.44 -2.03 0.48
CA THR A 107 -9.16 -1.49 -0.03
C THR A 107 -8.86 -2.00 -1.45
N VAL A 108 -9.06 -3.30 -1.71
CA VAL A 108 -8.85 -3.89 -3.03
C VAL A 108 -9.85 -3.34 -4.04
N LEU A 109 -11.14 -3.27 -3.70
CA LEU A 109 -12.18 -2.80 -4.62
C LEU A 109 -12.03 -1.33 -5.01
N ARG A 110 -11.47 -0.50 -4.13
CA ARG A 110 -11.12 0.89 -4.46
C ARG A 110 -10.10 1.02 -5.60
N ARG A 111 -9.46 -0.08 -6.00
CA ARG A 111 -8.56 -0.12 -7.16
C ARG A 111 -9.30 -0.44 -8.45
N TYR A 112 -10.62 -0.35 -8.49
CA TYR A 112 -11.37 -0.72 -9.67
C TYR A 112 -12.54 0.23 -9.88
N ASP A 113 -12.76 0.61 -11.14
CA ASP A 113 -13.93 1.38 -11.53
C ASP A 113 -15.08 0.46 -11.97
N ALA A 114 -14.74 -0.76 -12.40
CA ALA A 114 -15.60 -1.86 -12.83
C ALA A 114 -15.02 -3.22 -12.43
N PRO A 115 -15.81 -4.31 -12.36
CA PRO A 115 -15.33 -5.63 -11.97
C PRO A 115 -14.17 -6.14 -12.85
N PRO A 116 -12.98 -6.36 -12.28
CA PRO A 116 -11.88 -6.96 -13.01
C PRO A 116 -12.11 -8.48 -13.16
N PRO A 117 -11.31 -9.16 -14.01
CA PRO A 117 -11.27 -10.62 -14.06
C PRO A 117 -10.91 -11.24 -12.70
N LEU A 118 -11.47 -12.41 -12.39
CA LEU A 118 -11.28 -13.08 -11.09
C LEU A 118 -9.80 -13.28 -10.71
N TYR A 119 -8.97 -13.70 -11.67
CA TYR A 119 -7.54 -13.92 -11.42
C TYR A 119 -6.80 -12.66 -10.96
N ARG A 120 -7.25 -11.46 -11.41
CA ARG A 120 -6.68 -10.18 -10.97
C ARG A 120 -7.10 -9.86 -9.53
N LEU A 121 -8.37 -10.08 -9.17
CA LEU A 121 -8.84 -9.90 -7.79
C LEU A 121 -8.06 -10.78 -6.82
N VAL A 122 -7.96 -12.07 -7.12
CA VAL A 122 -7.22 -13.03 -6.29
C VAL A 122 -5.76 -12.61 -6.15
N ALA A 123 -5.10 -12.25 -7.26
CA ALA A 123 -3.72 -11.79 -7.24
C ALA A 123 -3.55 -10.51 -6.40
N ASP A 124 -4.45 -9.54 -6.53
CA ASP A 124 -4.39 -8.28 -5.79
C ASP A 124 -4.63 -8.46 -4.29
N ILE A 125 -5.50 -9.39 -3.89
CA ILE A 125 -5.73 -9.74 -2.49
C ILE A 125 -4.46 -10.37 -1.90
N LEU A 126 -3.92 -11.40 -2.56
CA LEU A 126 -2.75 -12.14 -2.07
C LEU A 126 -1.45 -11.33 -2.11
N SER A 127 -1.32 -10.41 -3.07
CA SER A 127 -0.14 -9.54 -3.20
C SER A 127 -0.22 -8.25 -2.38
N LEU A 128 -1.37 -7.97 -1.74
CA LEU A 128 -1.55 -6.76 -0.94
C LEU A 128 -0.52 -6.68 0.18
N LYS A 129 0.38 -5.69 0.12
CA LYS A 129 1.35 -5.43 1.18
C LYS A 129 0.72 -4.63 2.30
N VAL A 130 1.11 -4.93 3.54
CA VAL A 130 0.57 -4.25 4.72
C VAL A 130 0.84 -2.74 4.71
N GLN A 131 2.00 -2.29 4.22
CA GLN A 131 2.31 -0.86 4.09
C GLN A 131 1.32 -0.16 3.14
N THR A 132 1.10 -0.73 1.95
CA THR A 132 0.14 -0.20 0.98
C THR A 132 -1.28 -0.12 1.57
N PHE A 133 -1.70 -1.14 2.32
CA PHE A 133 -3.00 -1.12 3.01
C PHE A 133 -3.12 0.03 4.03
N LEU A 134 -2.08 0.24 4.85
CA LEU A 134 -2.09 1.30 5.86
C LEU A 134 -2.07 2.70 5.24
N ASP A 135 -1.31 2.88 4.17
CA ASP A 135 -1.26 4.16 3.45
C ASP A 135 -2.62 4.50 2.83
N ASP A 136 -3.27 3.51 2.20
CA ASP A 136 -4.63 3.64 1.67
C ASP A 136 -5.64 4.05 2.76
N ARG A 137 -5.59 3.39 3.92
CA ARG A 137 -6.48 3.67 5.06
C ARG A 137 -6.20 5.04 5.69
N ARG A 138 -4.93 5.43 5.80
CA ARG A 138 -4.55 6.75 6.32
C ARG A 138 -5.06 7.86 5.40
N GLN A 139 -4.94 7.68 4.08
CA GLN A 139 -5.44 8.64 3.11
C GLN A 139 -6.96 8.82 3.20
N GLU A 140 -7.71 7.76 3.50
CA GLU A 140 -9.15 7.81 3.75
C GLU A 140 -9.49 8.63 5.00
N MET A 141 -8.80 8.39 6.12
CA MET A 141 -9.02 9.16 7.35
C MET A 141 -8.80 10.66 7.14
N TYR A 142 -7.75 11.04 6.40
CA TYR A 142 -7.51 12.45 6.08
C TYR A 142 -8.55 13.04 5.13
N ARG A 143 -9.08 12.26 4.18
CA ARG A 143 -10.16 12.73 3.29
C ARG A 143 -11.45 13.00 4.05
N ASN A 144 -11.80 12.16 5.03
CA ASN A 144 -13.05 12.28 5.78
C ASN A 144 -12.98 13.33 6.91
N SER A 145 -11.79 13.91 7.17
CA SER A 145 -11.59 14.94 8.20
C SER A 145 -11.59 16.37 7.64
N ARG A 146 -11.81 16.55 6.33
CA ARG A 146 -12.01 17.85 5.66
C ARG A 146 -13.47 18.05 5.28
#